data_AF-A0A397SRH0-F1
#
_entry.id   AF-A0A397SRH0-F1
#
_cell.length_a   1.000
_cell.length_b   1.000
_cell.length_c   1.000
_cell.angle_alpha   90.00
_cell.angle_beta   90.00
_cell.angle_gamma   90.00
#
_symmetry.space_group_name_H-M   'P 1'
#
loop_
_entity.id
_entity.type
_entity.pdbx_description
1 polymer ?
#
loop_
_entity_poly.entity_id
_entity_poly.type
_entity_poly.pdbx_seq_one_letter_code
_entity_poly.pdbx_strand_id
1 'polypeptide(L)' 'MALKVQGAQYWLHNTSWYKDVKKLENIVDYDRKKRTLCQLNGIYLLEVWYDENPEIMIPQKIYKFKECTDRKDFNLD' A
#
# COMPACT_ATOMS: atom_id res chain seq x y z
N MET A 1 9.88 5.71 7.39
CA MET A 1 9.06 5.25 6.24
C MET A 1 8.85 3.75 6.36
N ALA A 2 7.64 3.25 6.09
CA ALA A 2 7.31 1.83 6.03
C ALA A 2 6.82 1.48 4.63
N LEU A 3 7.07 0.25 4.19
CA LEU A 3 6.62 -0.28 2.90
C LEU A 3 5.63 -1.42 3.13
N LYS A 4 4.46 -1.33 2.51
CA LYS A 4 3.46 -2.40 2.49
C LYS A 4 3.28 -2.87 1.06
N VAL A 5 3.59 -4.14 0.81
CA VAL A 5 3.46 -4.75 -0.51
C VAL A 5 2.25 -5.69 -0.50
N GLN A 6 1.36 -5.55 -1.47
CA GLN A 6 0.16 -6.38 -1.60
C GLN A 6 -0.08 -6.76 -3.06
N GLY A 7 -0.59 -7.97 -3.29
CA GLY A 7 -0.96 -8.42 -4.64
C GLY A 7 -2.31 -7.83 -5.10
N ALA A 8 -2.49 -7.71 -6.41
CA ALA A 8 -3.70 -7.26 -7.11
C ALA A 8 -4.99 -7.96 -6.66
N GLN A 9 -4.85 -9.24 -6.30
CA GLN A 9 -5.95 -10.10 -5.85
C GLN A 9 -6.69 -9.50 -4.66
N TYR A 10 -6.00 -8.67 -3.88
CA TYR A 10 -6.54 -8.01 -2.72
C TYR A 10 -7.19 -6.66 -3.07
N TRP A 11 -6.71 -5.98 -4.12
CA TRP A 11 -7.28 -4.72 -4.62
C TRP A 11 -8.59 -4.93 -5.37
N LEU A 12 -8.70 -6.04 -6.13
CA LEU A 12 -9.85 -6.31 -6.98
C LEU A 12 -11.16 -6.57 -6.20
N HIS A 13 -11.15 -6.53 -4.85
CA HIS A 13 -12.30 -6.52 -3.93
C HIS A 13 -13.56 -7.21 -4.45
N ASN A 14 -13.37 -8.34 -5.12
CA ASN A 14 -14.47 -9.02 -5.73
C ASN A 14 -14.93 -9.99 -4.67
N THR A 15 -16.13 -9.79 -4.17
CA THR A 15 -16.83 -10.73 -3.29
C THR A 15 -16.87 -12.15 -3.89
N SER A 16 -16.58 -12.28 -5.20
CA SER A 16 -16.31 -13.55 -5.88
C SER A 16 -15.07 -14.32 -5.37
N TRP A 17 -13.99 -13.67 -4.93
CA TRP A 17 -12.77 -14.35 -4.45
C TRP A 17 -12.84 -14.70 -2.96
N TYR A 18 -13.43 -13.80 -2.18
CA TYR A 18 -13.68 -14.05 -0.76
C TYR A 18 -15.09 -14.58 -0.56
N LYS A 19 -15.19 -15.91 -0.42
CA LYS A 19 -16.45 -16.60 -0.09
C LYS A 19 -17.10 -16.11 1.20
N ASP A 20 -16.34 -15.41 2.06
CA ASP A 20 -16.78 -14.90 3.36
C ASP A 20 -16.60 -13.37 3.42
N VAL A 21 -17.73 -12.66 3.46
CA VAL A 21 -17.80 -11.21 3.56
C VAL A 21 -17.20 -10.70 4.88
N LYS A 22 -17.40 -11.43 5.98
CA LYS A 22 -16.88 -11.05 7.30
C LYS A 22 -15.36 -11.13 7.33
N LYS A 23 -14.78 -12.10 6.62
CA LYS A 23 -13.33 -12.20 6.45
C LYS A 23 -12.79 -11.00 5.68
N LEU A 24 -13.48 -10.56 4.62
CA LEU A 24 -13.10 -9.36 3.86
C LEU A 24 -13.17 -8.10 4.72
N GLU A 25 -14.24 -7.90 5.48
CA GLU A 25 -14.40 -6.76 6.40
C GLU A 25 -13.26 -6.70 7.43
N ASN A 26 -12.95 -7.82 8.08
CA ASN A 26 -11.87 -7.90 9.07
C ASN A 26 -10.51 -7.51 8.47
N ILE A 27 -10.26 -7.94 7.24
CA ILE A 27 -9.04 -7.67 6.47
C ILE A 27 -8.92 -6.18 6.13
N VAL A 28 -10.02 -5.56 5.67
CA VAL A 28 -10.10 -4.11 5.40
C VAL A 28 -9.91 -3.30 6.68
N ASP A 29 -10.56 -3.69 7.78
CA ASP A 29 -10.45 -3.01 9.06
C ASP A 29 -9.04 -3.07 9.64
N TYR A 30 -8.38 -4.23 9.51
CA TYR A 30 -7.00 -4.40 9.92
C TYR A 30 -6.05 -3.49 9.13
N ASP A 31 -6.25 -3.38 7.82
CA ASP A 31 -5.47 -2.49 6.96
C ASP A 31 -5.70 -1.01 7.28
N ARG A 32 -6.94 -0.63 7.57
CA ARG A 32 -7.28 0.72 8.03
C ARG A 32 -6.56 1.05 9.33
N LYS A 33 -6.60 0.15 10.33
CA LYS A 33 -5.91 0.33 11.61
C LYS A 33 -4.39 0.50 11.42
N LYS A 34 -3.77 -0.29 10.54
CA LYS A 34 -2.34 -0.13 10.21
C LYS A 34 -2.01 1.24 9.65
N ARG A 35 -2.80 1.75 8.69
CA ARG A 35 -2.61 3.09 8.12
C ARG A 35 -2.72 4.17 9.21
N THR A 36 -3.75 4.08 10.05
CA THR A 36 -3.96 5.02 11.15
C THR A 36 -2.79 5.02 12.14
N LEU A 37 -2.29 3.84 12.54
CA LEU A 37 -1.13 3.74 13.42
C LEU A 37 0.14 4.34 12.79
N CYS A 38 0.37 4.12 11.49
CA CYS A 38 1.51 4.73 10.81
C CYS A 38 1.40 6.26 10.82
N GLN A 39 0.23 6.81 10.51
CA GLN A 39 -0.01 8.26 10.54
C GLN A 39 0.20 8.86 11.93
N LEU A 40 -0.36 8.25 12.97
CA LEU A 40 -0.22 8.70 14.35
C LEU A 40 1.25 8.74 14.82
N ASN A 41 2.06 7.81 14.32
CA ASN A 41 3.49 7.73 14.65
C ASN A 41 4.38 8.53 13.69
N GLY A 42 3.80 9.34 12.79
CA GLY A 42 4.57 10.10 11.79
C GLY A 42 5.31 9.21 10.77
N ILE A 43 4.92 7.94 10.64
CA ILE A 43 5.51 7.00 9.70
C ILE A 43 4.79 7.14 8.36
N TYR A 44 5.51 7.63 7.35
CA TYR A 44 5.03 7.57 5.97
C TYR A 44 4.93 6.11 5.50
N LEU A 45 3.71 5.67 5.16
CA LEU A 45 3.44 4.32 4.67
C LEU A 45 3.30 4.34 3.14
N LEU A 46 4.22 3.69 2.44
CA LEU A 46 4.17 3.49 1.00
C LEU A 46 3.48 2.15 0.70
N GLU A 47 2.34 2.20 0.01
CA GLU A 47 1.60 1.00 -0.40
C GLU A 47 1.90 0.65 -1.86
N VAL A 48 2.48 -0.52 -2.09
CA VAL A 48 2.88 -1.02 -3.41
C VAL A 48 2.04 -2.23 -3.77
N TRP A 49 1.16 -2.02 -4.73
CA TRP A 49 0.36 -3.09 -5.35
C TRP A 49 1.13 -3.72 -6.51
N TYR A 50 1.04 -5.04 -6.68
CA TYR A 50 1.60 -5.71 -7.85
C TYR A 50 0.63 -6.75 -8.43
N ASP A 51 0.52 -6.74 -9.75
CA ASP A 51 -0.33 -7.64 -10.53
C ASP A 51 0.53 -8.60 -11.37
N GLU A 52 1.83 -8.28 -11.50
CA GLU A 52 2.84 -8.96 -12.29
C GLU A 52 4.02 -9.40 -11.41
N ASN A 53 5.18 -9.75 -11.98
CA ASN A 53 6.33 -10.21 -11.20
C ASN A 53 6.74 -9.17 -10.12
N PRO A 54 6.60 -9.50 -8.81
CA PRO A 54 6.91 -8.57 -7.72
C PRO A 54 8.38 -8.14 -7.70
N GLU A 55 9.30 -9.00 -8.16
CA GLU A 55 10.73 -8.71 -8.22
C GLU A 55 11.05 -7.55 -9.17
N ILE A 56 10.17 -7.28 -10.14
CA ILE A 56 10.33 -6.20 -11.11
C ILE A 56 9.47 -4.99 -10.71
N MET A 57 8.20 -5.22 -10.36
CA MET A 57 7.25 -4.14 -10.08
C MET A 57 7.59 -3.35 -8.80
N ILE A 58 8.04 -4.04 -7.74
CA ILE A 58 8.30 -3.40 -6.45
C ILE A 58 9.49 -2.44 -6.57
N PRO A 59 10.66 -2.83 -7.11
CA PRO A 59 11.77 -1.91 -7.31
C PRO A 59 11.41 -0.70 -8.18
N GLN A 60 10.66 -0.89 -9.26
CA GLN A 60 10.24 0.21 -10.13
C GLN A 60 9.35 1.24 -9.41
N LYS A 61 8.39 0.77 -8.62
CA LYS A 61 7.51 1.67 -7.85
C LYS A 61 8.26 2.42 -6.75
N ILE A 62 9.20 1.75 -6.07
CA ILE A 62 10.09 2.40 -5.08
C ILE A 62 10.97 3.45 -5.77
N TYR A 63 11.53 3.15 -6.94
CA TYR A 63 12.36 4.08 -7.69
C TYR A 63 11.59 5.33 -8.13
N LYS A 64 10.39 5.16 -8.72
CA LYS A 64 9.50 6.28 -9.07
C LYS A 64 9.13 7.13 -7.85
N PHE A 65 8.91 6.48 -6.70
CA PHE A 65 8.65 7.21 -5.46
C PHE A 65 9.85 8.06 -5.04
N LYS A 66 11.06 7.50 -5.05
CA LYS A 66 12.30 8.24 -4.77
C LYS A 66 12.49 9.42 -5.74
N GLU A 67 12.27 9.19 -7.03
CA GLU A 67 12.36 10.27 -8.02
C GLU A 67 11.35 11.40 -7.75
N CYS A 68 10.14 11.07 -7.32
CA CYS A 68 9.14 12.06 -6.92
C CYS A 68 9.50 12.82 -5.64
N THR A 69 10.19 12.18 -4.69
CA THR A 69 10.68 12.85 -3.48
C THR A 69 11.89 13.73 -3.78
N ASP A 70 12.78 13.28 -4.67
CA ASP A 70 14.00 14.01 -5.03
C ASP A 70 13.70 15.21 -5.95
N ARG A 71 12.64 15.13 -6.77
CA ARG A 71 12.14 16.25 -7.60
C ARG A 71 11.29 17.26 -6.83
N LYS A 72 10.89 16.95 -5.60
CA LYS A 72 10.19 17.88 -4.72
C LYS A 72 11.13 18.25 -3.59
N ASP A 73 11.78 19.42 -3.71
CA ASP A 73 11.89 20.29 -2.55
C ASP A 73 10.46 20.41 -2.00
N PHE A 74 10.17 19.63 -0.96
CA PHE A 74 8.93 19.76 -0.22
C PHE A 74 8.99 21.13 0.48
N ASN A 75 8.66 22.19 -0.25
CA ASN A 75 8.17 23.43 0.35
C ASN A 75 6.85 23.05 1.05
N LEU A 76 7.01 22.59 2.29
CA LEU A 76 5.95 22.49 3.28
C LEU A 76 5.74 23.91 3.83
N ASP A 77 5.07 24.76 3.05
CA ASP A 77 4.34 25.92 3.57
C ASP A 77 2.95 25.46 4.06
#